data_AF-A0A923D536-F1
#
_entry.id   AF-A0A923D536-F1
#
_cell.length_a   1.000
_cell.length_b   1.000
_cell.length_c   1.000
_cell.angle_alpha   90.00
_cell.angle_beta   90.00
_cell.angle_gamma   90.00
#
_symmetry.space_group_name_H-M   'P 1'
#
loop_
_entity.id
_entity.type
_entity.pdbx_description
1 polymer ?
#
loop_
_entity_poly.entity_id
_entity_poly.type
_entity_poly.pdbx_seq_one_letter_code
_entity_poly.pdbx_strand_id
1 'polypeptide(L)' 'FAFDRLNIGNIYCEECLKQCSPSVMLGEEDVKTIRILMKEGVNIDVRCVPREKPVNMRELLTMIGA' A
#
# COMPACT_ATOMS: atom_id res chain seq x y z
N PHE A 1 11.46 16.86 -2.46
CA PHE A 1 11.72 15.56 -1.83
C PHE A 1 11.27 14.49 -2.81
N ALA A 2 12.12 13.51 -3.13
CA ALA A 2 11.82 12.45 -4.09
C ALA A 2 12.37 11.11 -3.55
N PHE A 3 11.59 10.05 -3.69
CA PHE A 3 11.96 8.69 -3.31
C PHE A 3 11.43 7.71 -4.34
N ASP A 4 12.25 6.74 -4.74
CA ASP A 4 11.86 5.75 -5.76
C ASP A 4 11.05 4.59 -5.18
N ARG A 5 11.15 4.39 -3.86
CA ARG A 5 10.54 3.24 -3.16
C ARG A 5 9.96 3.65 -1.82
N LEU A 6 8.79 3.12 -1.50
CA LEU A 6 8.12 3.26 -0.22
C LEU A 6 7.65 1.90 0.26
N ASN A 7 8.05 1.55 1.48
CA ASN A 7 7.53 0.39 2.18
C ASN A 7 6.44 0.82 3.16
N ILE A 8 5.30 0.12 3.14
CA ILE A 8 4.24 0.26 4.13
C ILE A 8 4.33 -0.92 5.09
N GLY A 9 4.80 -0.64 6.32
CA GLY A 9 4.96 -1.64 7.37
C GLY A 9 3.68 -1.88 8.18
N ASN A 10 3.01 -0.80 8.60
CA ASN A 10 1.80 -0.84 9.42
C ASN A 10 0.89 0.36 9.09
N ILE A 11 -0.40 0.11 8.91
CA ILE A 11 -1.48 1.11 8.87
C ILE A 11 -2.70 0.50 9.54
N TYR A 12 -3.22 1.16 10.57
CA TYR A 12 -4.50 0.82 11.17
C TYR A 12 -5.56 1.77 10.59
N CYS A 13 -6.67 1.21 10.12
CA CYS A 13 -7.82 1.93 9.61
C CYS A 13 -9.08 1.27 10.15
N GLU A 14 -9.93 2.04 10.85
CA GLU A 14 -11.21 1.55 11.38
C GLU A 14 -12.18 1.22 10.23
N GLU A 15 -12.28 2.12 9.26
CA GLU A 15 -13.10 1.97 8.04
C GLU A 15 -12.30 1.30 6.91
N CYS A 16 -11.85 0.07 7.17
CA CYS A 16 -10.98 -0.67 6.25
C CYS A 16 -11.71 -1.02 4.94
N LEU A 17 -11.24 -0.45 3.83
CA LEU A 17 -11.64 -0.82 2.46
C LEU A 17 -10.86 -2.05 1.98
N LYS A 18 -9.55 -2.11 2.28
CA LYS A 18 -8.69 -3.23 1.90
C LYS A 18 -7.70 -3.59 3.00
N GLN A 19 -7.78 -4.84 3.44
CA GLN A 19 -6.70 -5.46 4.20
C GLN A 19 -5.63 -6.02 3.27
N CYS A 20 -4.40 -5.49 3.38
CA CYS A 20 -3.24 -5.89 2.57
C CYS A 20 -2.35 -6.90 3.32
N SER A 21 -2.28 -6.77 4.64
CA SER A 21 -1.61 -7.69 5.57
C SER A 21 -2.33 -7.65 6.93
N PRO A 22 -1.97 -8.51 7.90
CA PRO A 22 -2.54 -8.45 9.25
C PRO A 22 -2.41 -7.08 9.93
N SER A 23 -1.42 -6.27 9.54
CA SER A 23 -1.11 -4.98 10.16
C SER A 23 -1.25 -3.78 9.22
N VAL A 24 -1.73 -4.00 8.00
CA VAL A 24 -1.95 -2.95 7.00
C VAL A 24 -3.36 -3.03 6.46
N MET A 25 -4.18 -2.11 6.94
CA MET A 25 -5.57 -1.87 6.55
C MET A 25 -5.64 -0.49 5.90
N LEU A 26 -6.16 -0.43 4.69
CA LEU A 26 -6.26 0.80 3.91
C LEU A 26 -7.71 1.24 3.81
N GLY A 27 -7.95 2.52 4.11
CA GLY A 27 -9.20 3.20 3.79
C GLY A 27 -9.19 3.77 2.37
N GLU A 28 -10.24 4.50 2.03
CA GLU A 28 -10.39 5.12 0.71
C GLU A 28 -9.31 6.18 0.43
N GLU A 29 -9.01 7.05 1.39
CA GLU A 29 -7.98 8.09 1.24
C GLU A 29 -6.57 7.52 1.10
N ASP A 30 -6.27 6.42 1.80
CA ASP A 30 -5.00 5.71 1.68
C ASP A 30 -4.82 5.18 0.26
N VAL A 31 -5.85 4.50 -0.26
CA VAL A 31 -5.85 3.96 -1.62
C VAL A 31 -5.67 5.08 -2.65
N LYS A 32 -6.37 6.20 -2.48
CA LYS A 32 -6.23 7.38 -3.36
C LYS A 32 -4.81 7.95 -3.34
N THR A 33 -4.23 8.10 -2.15
CA THR A 33 -2.87 8.64 -1.98
C THR A 33 -1.82 7.71 -2.56
N ILE A 34 -1.94 6.40 -2.32
CA ILE A 34 -1.06 5.37 -2.90
C ILE A 34 -1.14 5.40 -4.43
N ARG A 35 -2.34 5.52 -5.01
CA ARG A 35 -2.53 5.66 -6.48
C ARG A 35 -1.80 6.90 -7.02
N ILE A 36 -1.84 8.03 -6.32
CA ILE A 36 -1.12 9.26 -6.70
C ILE A 36 0.40 9.03 -6.67
N LEU A 37 0.93 8.51 -5.56
CA LEU A 37 2.38 8.26 -5.43
C LEU A 37 2.89 7.30 -6.51
N MET A 38 2.13 6.25 -6.82
CA MET A 38 2.48 5.31 -7.89
C MET A 38 2.44 5.94 -9.28
N LYS A 39 1.55 6.91 -9.51
CA LYS A 39 1.47 7.67 -10.76
C LYS A 39 2.69 8.59 -10.93
N GLU A 40 3.22 9.12 -9.83
CA GLU A 40 4.46 9.90 -9.80
C GLU A 40 5.74 9.04 -9.89
N GLY A 41 5.60 7.71 -10.06
CA GLY A 41 6.71 6.79 -10.29
C GLY A 41 7.25 6.09 -9.04
N VAL A 42 6.63 6.28 -7.87
CA VAL A 42 7.04 5.61 -6.64
C VAL A 42 6.64 4.13 -6.67
N ASN A 43 7.62 3.23 -6.43
CA ASN A 43 7.34 1.82 -6.22
C ASN A 43 6.94 1.53 -4.77
N ILE A 44 5.76 0.98 -4.57
CA ILE A 44 5.20 0.73 -3.23
C ILE A 44 5.09 -0.76 -2.96
N ASP A 45 5.58 -1.20 -1.81
CA ASP A 45 5.40 -2.56 -1.30
C ASP A 45 4.89 -2.56 0.14
N VAL A 46 4.16 -3.62 0.50
CA VAL A 46 3.68 -3.86 1.86
C VAL A 46 4.51 -4.99 2.47
N ARG A 47 5.17 -4.72 3.61
CA ARG A 47 5.98 -5.70 4.34
C ARG A 47 6.20 -5.23 5.76
N CYS A 48 5.80 -6.01 6.76
CA CYS A 48 5.89 -5.63 8.17
C CYS A 48 7.30 -5.83 8.73
N VAL A 49 7.95 -6.95 8.40
CA VAL A 49 9.34 -7.22 8.80
C VAL A 49 10.23 -7.60 7.61
N PRO A 50 11.54 -7.33 7.65
CA PRO A 50 12.44 -7.54 6.50
C PRO A 50 12.45 -8.97 5.93
N ARG A 51 12.17 -9.97 6.76
CA ARG A 51 12.18 -11.40 6.41
C ARG A 51 10.90 -11.86 5.69
N GLU A 52 9.83 -11.07 5.74
CA GLU A 52 8.58 -11.39 5.05
C GLU A 52 8.70 -11.14 3.55
N LYS A 53 7.94 -11.93 2.77
CA LYS A 53 7.79 -11.67 1.35
C LYS A 53 6.98 -10.37 1.17
N PRO A 54 7.50 -9.36 0.46
CA PRO A 54 6.76 -8.13 0.22
C PRO A 54 5.56 -8.40 -0.68
N VAL A 55 4.43 -7.75 -0.38
CA VAL A 55 3.25 -7.74 -1.23
C VAL A 55 3.32 -6.55 -2.17
N ASN A 56 3.14 -6.78 -3.47
CA ASN A 56 3.20 -5.74 -4.47
C ASN A 56 1.92 -4.90 -4.45
N MET A 57 2.06 -3.60 -4.20
CA MET A 57 0.89 -2.70 -4.09
C MET A 57 0.12 -2.58 -5.41
N ARG A 58 0.81 -2.67 -6.55
CA ARG A 58 0.16 -2.63 -7.88
C ARG A 58 -0.79 -3.81 -8.07
N GLU A 59 -0.35 -5.00 -7.70
CA GLU A 59 -1.19 -6.20 -7.78
C GLU A 59 -2.40 -6.08 -6.86
N LEU A 60 -2.21 -5.63 -5.61
CA LEU A 60 -3.29 -5.40 -4.66
C LEU A 60 -4.35 -4.41 -5.19
N LEU A 61 -3.91 -3.30 -5.79
CA LEU A 61 -4.83 -2.28 -6.29
C LEU A 61 -5.59 -2.70 -7.55
N THR A 62 -5.06 -3.60 -8.38
CA THR A 62 -5.82 -4.13 -9.53
C THR A 62 -7.03 -4.97 -9.12
N MET A 63 -7.02 -5.53 -7.92
CA MET A 63 -8.13 -6.31 -7.36
C MET A 63 -9.22 -5.42 -6.74
N ILE A 64 -8.96 -4.13 -6.56
CA ILE A 64 -9.91 -3.13 -6.09
C ILE A 64 -10.31 -2.34 -7.33
N GLY A 65 -11.55 -2.51 -7.78
CA GLY A 65 -12.07 -1.87 -8.99
C GLY A 65 -11.72 -0.39 -9.13
N ALA A 66 -11.63 0.06 -10.39
CA ALA A 66 -11.32 1.44 -10.77
C ALA A 66 -12.13 2.47 -9.98
#